data_AF-A0A1J4JT39-F1
#
_entry.id   AF-A0A1J4JT39-F1
#
_cell.length_a   1.000
_cell.length_b   1.000
_cell.length_c   1.000
_cell.angle_alpha   90.00
_cell.angle_beta   90.00
_cell.angle_gamma   90.00
#
_symmetry.space_group_name_H-M   'P 1'
#
loop_
_entity.id
_entity.type
_entity.pdbx_description
1 polymer ?
#
loop_
_entity_poly.entity_id
_entity_poly.type
_entity_poly.pdbx_seq_one_letter_code
_entity_poly.pdbx_strand_id
1 'polypeptide(L)'
;MSLQFDWAALTPFIAEKVRSIITNLPPTFHPMLESKIRLRGMTLGDEPPHVALSKIISLHLNEQEFALVLRYNGNAEFELEFNLNVNALGSTDEYVQSSRLMGLLYTDTPTVTKCRFLASAFEITVKVEVVHGKESYMKFTEPPIIRFNLDSNLSRLGPIFEGGLRKVMKVTRRMYEKVPEKIMLDLP
;
A
#
# COMPACT_ATOMS: atom_id res chain seq x y z
N MET A 1 -4.19 25.78 8.68
CA MET A 1 -4.03 25.25 10.04
C MET A 1 -3.62 23.79 9.94
N SER A 2 -2.55 23.41 10.65
CA SER A 2 -2.11 22.02 10.76
C SER A 2 -2.66 21.44 12.06
N LEU A 3 -3.31 20.29 11.99
CA LEU A 3 -3.76 19.55 13.18
C LEU A 3 -2.55 18.79 13.74
N GLN A 4 -2.16 19.12 14.96
CA GLN A 4 -1.12 18.39 15.67
C GLN A 4 -1.78 17.27 16.49
N PHE A 5 -1.18 16.08 16.43
CA PHE A 5 -1.55 14.93 17.24
C PHE A 5 -0.28 14.27 17.75
N ASP A 6 -0.40 13.55 18.87
CA ASP A 6 0.71 12.82 19.45
C ASP A 6 1.03 11.59 18.59
N TRP A 7 2.05 11.72 17.75
CA TRP A 7 2.48 10.66 16.84
C TRP A 7 3.05 9.45 17.57
N ALA A 8 3.78 9.69 18.66
CA ALA A 8 4.36 8.62 19.45
C ALA A 8 3.27 7.77 20.11
N ALA A 9 2.17 8.39 20.55
CA ALA A 9 1.01 7.68 21.07
C ALA A 9 0.23 6.90 19.99
N LEU A 10 0.17 7.40 18.75
CA LEU A 10 -0.56 6.76 17.64
C LEU A 10 0.22 5.65 16.93
N THR A 11 1.55 5.73 16.94
CA THR A 11 2.44 4.80 16.23
C THR A 11 2.15 3.33 16.59
N PRO A 12 2.00 2.94 17.87
CA PRO A 12 1.72 1.54 18.21
C PRO A 12 0.41 1.02 17.61
N PHE A 13 -0.64 1.84 17.63
CA PHE A 13 -1.94 1.47 17.09
C PHE A 13 -1.89 1.29 15.56
N ILE A 14 -1.27 2.24 14.85
CA ILE A 14 -1.12 2.17 13.40
C ILE A 14 -0.24 0.98 13.02
N ALA A 15 0.86 0.77 13.74
CA ALA A 15 1.77 -0.36 13.54
C ALA A 15 1.02 -1.69 13.67
N GLU A 16 0.23 -1.87 14.72
CA GLU A 16 -0.56 -3.09 14.91
C GLU A 16 -1.55 -3.32 13.77
N LYS A 17 -2.28 -2.28 13.34
CA LYS A 17 -3.23 -2.38 12.22
C LYS A 17 -2.52 -2.73 10.91
N VAL A 18 -1.42 -2.06 10.58
CA VAL A 18 -0.64 -2.35 9.37
C VAL A 18 -0.08 -3.76 9.40
N ARG A 19 0.49 -4.19 10.53
CA ARG A 19 1.00 -5.55 10.71
C ARG A 19 -0.10 -6.58 10.47
N SER A 20 -1.26 -6.40 11.10
CA SER A 20 -2.41 -7.29 10.94
C SER A 20 -2.84 -7.41 9.48
N ILE A 21 -2.99 -6.28 8.77
CA ILE A 21 -3.34 -6.25 7.35
C ILE A 21 -2.32 -7.04 6.52
N ILE A 22 -1.03 -6.76 6.70
CA ILE A 22 0.04 -7.43 5.93
C ILE A 22 0.06 -8.93 6.18
N THR A 23 -0.04 -9.37 7.45
CA THR A 23 0.02 -10.79 7.81
C THR A 23 -1.21 -11.59 7.39
N ASN A 24 -2.36 -10.92 7.25
CA ASN A 24 -3.63 -11.55 6.88
C ASN A 24 -3.87 -11.56 5.36
N LEU A 25 -3.01 -10.95 4.56
CA LEU A 25 -3.09 -11.02 3.10
C LEU A 25 -2.95 -12.48 2.63
N PRO A 26 -3.95 -13.04 1.93
CA PRO A 26 -3.85 -14.40 1.42
C PRO A 26 -2.83 -14.47 0.28
N PRO A 27 -2.11 -15.59 0.12
CA PRO A 27 -1.15 -15.76 -0.97
C PRO A 27 -1.82 -15.70 -2.35
N THR A 28 -3.11 -15.99 -2.44
CA THR A 28 -3.91 -15.85 -3.67
C THR A 28 -4.12 -14.41 -4.13
N PHE A 29 -3.73 -13.41 -3.33
CA PHE A 29 -3.83 -11.99 -3.71
C PHE A 29 -3.04 -11.66 -4.97
N HIS A 30 -1.92 -12.35 -5.23
CA HIS A 30 -1.12 -12.15 -6.42
C HIS A 30 -0.67 -13.51 -6.99
N PRO A 31 -0.79 -13.76 -8.30
CA PRO A 31 -0.46 -15.05 -8.93
C PRO A 31 1.03 -15.43 -8.84
N MET A 32 1.88 -14.54 -8.34
CA MET A 32 3.31 -14.80 -8.14
C MET A 32 3.62 -15.16 -6.68
N LEU A 33 2.72 -14.93 -5.73
CA LEU A 33 2.95 -15.22 -4.32
C LEU A 33 2.67 -16.69 -4.05
N GLU A 34 3.72 -17.44 -3.73
CA GLU A 34 3.61 -18.87 -3.31
C GLU A 34 3.48 -19.00 -1.79
N SER A 35 3.78 -17.93 -1.06
CA SER A 35 3.69 -17.91 0.40
C SER A 35 2.99 -16.66 0.90
N LYS A 36 2.47 -16.71 2.13
CA LYS A 36 2.06 -15.52 2.87
C LYS A 36 3.21 -14.52 2.98
N ILE A 37 2.87 -13.24 2.97
CA ILE A 37 3.82 -12.15 3.20
C ILE A 37 4.17 -12.13 4.69
N ARG A 38 5.46 -12.23 5.01
CA ARG A 38 5.98 -12.11 6.36
C ARG A 38 6.58 -10.72 6.55
N LEU A 39 6.10 -10.00 7.56
CA LEU A 39 6.70 -8.73 7.97
C LEU A 39 7.91 -9.03 8.86
N ARG A 40 9.12 -8.74 8.37
CA ARG A 40 10.38 -8.93 9.12
C ARG A 40 10.68 -7.76 10.04
N GLY A 41 10.44 -6.56 9.54
CA GLY A 41 10.71 -5.31 10.22
C GLY A 41 9.73 -4.25 9.75
N MET A 42 9.39 -3.33 10.64
CA MET A 42 8.53 -2.20 10.33
C MET A 42 8.84 -1.05 11.27
N THR A 43 9.06 0.11 10.69
CA THR A 43 9.07 1.40 11.37
C THR A 43 8.12 2.34 10.65
N LEU A 44 7.34 3.13 11.39
CA LEU A 44 6.49 4.18 10.82
C LEU A 44 7.24 5.52 10.72
N GLY A 45 8.51 5.55 11.13
CA GLY A 45 9.30 6.76 11.18
C GLY A 45 8.92 7.68 12.34
N ASP A 46 9.78 8.67 12.56
CA ASP A 46 9.60 9.68 13.61
C ASP A 46 8.82 10.90 13.09
N GLU A 47 8.69 11.02 11.77
CA GLU A 47 8.02 12.13 11.10
C GLU A 47 6.50 11.87 11.01
N PRO A 48 5.66 12.69 11.66
CA PRO A 48 4.22 12.54 11.59
C PRO A 48 3.64 12.98 10.24
N PRO A 49 2.48 12.44 9.84
CA PRO A 49 1.72 13.00 8.73
C PRO A 49 1.25 14.43 9.04
N HIS A 50 1.39 15.32 8.07
CA HIS A 50 0.79 16.64 8.12
C HIS A 50 -0.69 16.56 7.74
N VAL A 51 -1.58 16.94 8.66
CA VAL A 51 -3.02 17.01 8.41
C VAL A 51 -3.47 18.47 8.37
N ALA A 52 -3.96 18.91 7.21
CA ALA A 52 -4.43 20.26 7.00
C ALA A 52 -5.96 20.30 6.92
N LEU A 53 -6.60 21.21 7.66
CA LEU A 53 -7.98 21.58 7.39
C LEU A 53 -8.03 22.41 6.11
N SER A 54 -8.61 21.84 5.06
CA SER A 54 -8.74 22.48 3.74
C SER A 54 -9.93 23.44 3.71
N LYS A 55 -11.10 22.95 4.13
CA LYS A 55 -12.35 23.69 4.09
C LYS A 55 -13.28 23.21 5.21
N ILE A 56 -13.99 24.14 5.82
CA ILE A 56 -15.18 23.85 6.62
C ILE A 56 -16.36 23.92 5.67
N ILE A 57 -17.06 22.81 5.48
CA ILE A 57 -18.21 22.73 4.56
C ILE A 57 -19.48 23.08 5.33
N SER A 58 -19.66 22.51 6.53
CA SER A 58 -20.82 22.76 7.38
C SER A 58 -20.47 22.66 8.86
N LEU A 59 -21.13 23.50 9.68
CA LEU A 59 -21.02 23.55 11.13
C LEU A 59 -22.42 23.69 11.75
N HIS A 60 -23.31 22.76 11.45
CA HIS A 60 -24.60 22.69 12.13
C HIS A 60 -24.45 22.03 13.50
N LEU A 61 -25.37 22.37 14.42
CA LEU A 61 -25.37 21.84 15.79
C LEU A 61 -25.39 20.30 15.85
N ASN A 62 -25.98 19.66 14.84
CA ASN A 62 -26.15 18.21 14.76
C ASN A 62 -25.30 17.54 13.67
N GLU A 63 -24.57 18.33 12.88
CA GLU A 63 -23.78 17.83 11.76
C GLU A 63 -22.62 18.78 11.45
N GLN A 64 -21.42 18.23 11.47
CA GLN A 64 -20.19 18.94 11.14
C GLN A 64 -19.54 18.26 9.94
N GLU A 65 -19.16 19.06 8.95
CA GLU A 65 -18.55 18.58 7.71
C GLU A 65 -17.28 19.37 7.41
N PHE A 66 -16.17 18.63 7.28
CA PHE A 66 -14.84 19.18 7.10
C PHE A 66 -14.10 18.48 5.98
N ALA A 67 -13.45 19.25 5.11
CA ALA A 67 -12.48 18.72 4.17
C ALA A 67 -11.08 18.78 4.77
N LEU A 68 -10.40 17.63 4.83
CA LEU A 68 -9.04 17.46 5.32
C LEU A 68 -8.12 17.02 4.17
N VAL A 69 -6.88 17.49 4.20
CA VAL A 69 -5.80 16.98 3.36
C VAL A 69 -4.74 16.37 4.26
N LEU A 70 -4.54 15.07 4.15
CA LEU A 70 -3.46 14.35 4.82
C LEU A 70 -2.28 14.21 3.86
N ARG A 71 -1.08 14.56 4.33
CA ARG A 71 0.18 14.40 3.61
C ARG A 71 1.18 13.73 4.51
N TYR A 72 1.66 12.56 4.11
CA TYR A 72 2.79 11.89 4.75
C TYR A 72 3.95 11.89 3.77
N ASN A 73 5.09 12.39 4.22
CA ASN A 73 6.36 12.31 3.51
C ASN A 73 7.42 12.02 4.55
N GLY A 74 7.43 10.78 5.03
CA GLY A 74 8.20 10.39 6.20
C GLY A 74 9.08 9.16 5.93
N ASN A 75 9.89 8.84 6.94
CA ASN A 75 10.87 7.76 6.91
C ASN A 75 10.30 6.39 7.35
N ALA A 76 9.03 6.11 7.05
CA ALA A 76 8.49 4.76 7.23
C ALA A 76 9.23 3.75 6.34
N GLU A 77 9.49 2.58 6.92
CA GLU A 77 10.11 1.46 6.22
C GLU A 77 9.42 0.16 6.59
N PHE A 78 9.11 -0.66 5.58
CA PHE A 78 8.54 -1.99 5.75
C PHE A 78 9.46 -3.01 5.08
N GLU A 79 9.90 -3.97 5.89
CA GLU A 79 10.70 -5.08 5.41
C GLU A 79 9.83 -6.32 5.27
N LEU A 80 9.63 -6.76 4.02
CA LEU A 80 8.74 -7.84 3.65
C LEU A 80 9.54 -9.04 3.15
N GLU A 81 9.14 -10.24 3.57
CA GLU A 81 9.72 -11.50 3.11
C GLU A 81 8.62 -12.42 2.59
N PHE A 82 8.77 -12.92 1.37
CA PHE A 82 7.86 -13.88 0.76
C PHE A 82 8.54 -14.67 -0.36
N ASN A 83 7.97 -15.82 -0.69
CA ASN A 83 8.41 -16.66 -1.79
C ASN A 83 7.65 -16.29 -3.06
N LEU A 84 8.39 -16.05 -4.15
CA LEU A 84 7.84 -15.77 -5.47
C LEU A 84 8.02 -16.97 -6.40
N ASN A 85 6.98 -17.29 -7.16
CA ASN A 85 7.10 -18.11 -8.36
C ASN A 85 7.55 -17.24 -9.52
N VAL A 86 8.80 -17.41 -9.93
CA VAL A 86 9.41 -16.59 -11.00
C VAL A 86 8.87 -16.99 -12.38
N ASN A 87 8.37 -18.22 -12.53
CA ASN A 87 7.80 -18.70 -13.80
C ASN A 87 6.45 -18.02 -14.10
N ALA A 88 5.73 -17.53 -13.08
CA ALA A 88 4.46 -16.79 -13.23
C ALA A 88 4.63 -15.38 -13.84
N LEU A 89 5.86 -14.93 -14.12
CA LEU A 89 6.11 -13.67 -14.86
C LEU A 89 5.57 -13.71 -16.30
N GLY A 90 5.37 -14.91 -16.86
CA GLY A 90 4.97 -15.13 -18.25
C GLY A 90 3.55 -15.66 -18.49
N SER A 91 2.73 -15.88 -17.44
CA SER A 91 1.47 -16.64 -17.54
C SER A 91 0.18 -15.81 -17.64
N THR A 92 0.27 -14.49 -17.83
CA THR A 92 -0.90 -13.66 -18.20
C THR A 92 -0.98 -13.55 -19.72
N ASP A 93 -2.13 -13.92 -20.31
CA ASP A 93 -2.36 -14.17 -21.75
C ASP A 93 -1.88 -13.08 -22.73
N GLU A 94 -1.73 -11.82 -22.30
CA GLU A 94 -1.18 -10.74 -23.14
C GLU A 94 0.33 -10.84 -23.42
N TYR A 95 1.08 -11.75 -22.78
CA TYR A 95 2.55 -11.68 -22.70
C TYR A 95 3.32 -13.00 -22.99
N VAL A 96 2.71 -13.93 -23.72
CA VAL A 96 3.39 -15.15 -24.20
C VAL A 96 4.60 -14.82 -25.10
N GLN A 97 4.53 -13.74 -25.88
CA GLN A 97 5.59 -13.39 -26.83
C GLN A 97 6.85 -12.81 -26.18
N SER A 98 6.74 -12.05 -25.08
CA SER A 98 7.89 -11.49 -24.35
C SER A 98 8.67 -12.56 -23.60
N SER A 99 7.96 -13.60 -23.14
CA SER A 99 8.50 -14.69 -22.34
C SER A 99 9.33 -15.69 -23.18
N ARG A 100 9.04 -15.79 -24.48
CA ARG A 100 9.78 -16.64 -25.44
C ARG A 100 11.18 -16.12 -25.78
N LEU A 101 11.46 -14.84 -25.54
CA LEU A 101 12.74 -14.23 -25.93
C LEU A 101 13.88 -14.45 -24.91
N MET A 102 13.57 -14.86 -23.67
CA MET A 102 14.50 -14.72 -22.53
C MET A 102 14.68 -15.98 -21.66
N GLY A 103 14.73 -17.18 -22.26
CA GLY A 103 15.32 -18.38 -21.61
C GLY A 103 14.70 -18.89 -20.30
N LEU A 104 13.56 -18.35 -19.86
CA LEU A 104 12.81 -18.74 -18.64
C LEU A 104 11.91 -19.97 -18.85
N LEU A 105 12.04 -20.67 -19.98
CA LEU A 105 11.05 -21.62 -20.53
C LEU A 105 11.55 -23.07 -20.67
N TYR A 106 12.46 -23.55 -19.82
CA TYR A 106 12.93 -24.96 -19.94
C TYR A 106 13.05 -25.72 -18.62
N THR A 107 12.19 -25.43 -17.63
CA THR A 107 12.02 -26.34 -16.49
C THR A 107 10.54 -26.51 -16.16
N ASP A 108 10.03 -27.74 -16.22
CA ASP A 108 8.65 -28.10 -15.82
C ASP A 108 8.39 -27.85 -14.31
N THR A 109 9.43 -27.49 -13.55
CA THR A 109 9.36 -27.20 -12.12
C THR A 109 9.25 -25.68 -11.86
N PRO A 110 8.34 -25.24 -10.96
CA PRO A 110 8.23 -23.84 -10.58
C PRO A 110 9.51 -23.38 -9.88
N THR A 111 10.17 -22.36 -10.43
CA THR A 111 11.32 -21.73 -9.77
C THR A 111 10.83 -20.83 -8.65
N VAL A 112 10.76 -21.38 -7.44
CA VAL A 112 10.35 -20.64 -6.24
C VAL A 112 11.56 -20.01 -5.57
N THR A 113 11.58 -18.68 -5.50
CA THR A 113 12.69 -17.92 -4.90
C THR A 113 12.24 -17.14 -3.69
N LYS A 114 13.02 -17.21 -2.62
CA LYS A 114 12.83 -16.41 -1.42
C LYS A 114 13.23 -14.96 -1.67
N CYS A 115 12.28 -14.04 -1.52
CA CYS A 115 12.47 -12.63 -1.81
C CYS A 115 12.38 -11.82 -0.52
N ARG A 116 13.28 -10.85 -0.39
CA ARG A 116 13.25 -9.82 0.64
C ARG A 116 13.04 -8.48 -0.07
N PHE A 117 12.06 -7.74 0.39
CA PHE A 117 11.69 -6.44 -0.13
C PHE A 117 11.78 -5.40 0.98
N LEU A 118 12.32 -4.24 0.66
CA LEU A 118 12.33 -3.07 1.51
C LEU A 118 11.48 -2.01 0.82
N ALA A 119 10.32 -1.70 1.39
CA ALA A 119 9.50 -0.57 0.97
C ALA A 119 9.87 0.64 1.83
N SER A 120 10.24 1.75 1.19
CA SER A 120 10.74 2.96 1.86
C SER A 120 10.32 4.23 1.10
N ALA A 121 10.66 5.41 1.63
CA ALA A 121 10.40 6.71 1.00
C ALA A 121 8.91 6.92 0.63
N PHE A 122 8.03 6.74 1.61
CA PHE A 122 6.59 6.85 1.41
C PHE A 122 6.16 8.32 1.28
N GLU A 123 5.61 8.66 0.11
CA GLU A 123 4.88 9.90 -0.15
C GLU A 123 3.39 9.55 -0.34
N ILE A 124 2.57 9.86 0.67
CA ILE A 124 1.14 9.60 0.69
C ILE A 124 0.40 10.92 0.77
N THR A 125 -0.50 11.18 -0.18
CA THR A 125 -1.41 12.32 -0.15
C THR A 125 -2.85 11.84 -0.29
N VAL A 126 -3.68 12.22 0.66
CA VAL A 126 -5.09 11.83 0.73
C VAL A 126 -5.94 13.08 0.98
N LYS A 127 -7.01 13.25 0.20
CA LYS A 127 -8.00 14.31 0.42
C LYS A 127 -9.33 13.66 0.80
N VAL A 128 -9.86 14.04 1.95
CA VAL A 128 -11.08 13.43 2.50
C VAL A 128 -12.04 14.49 3.02
N GLU A 129 -13.32 14.21 2.86
CA GLU A 129 -14.41 14.86 3.58
C GLU A 129 -14.77 14.00 4.78
N VAL A 130 -14.77 14.60 5.96
CA VAL A 130 -15.18 13.97 7.21
C VAL A 130 -16.50 14.59 7.62
N VAL A 131 -17.51 13.74 7.77
CA VAL A 131 -18.84 14.11 8.24
C VAL A 131 -19.04 13.48 9.60
N HIS A 132 -19.46 14.28 10.57
CA HIS A 132 -19.78 13.85 11.92
C HIS A 132 -21.18 14.35 12.32
N GLY A 133 -22.07 13.43 12.64
CA GLY A 133 -23.46 13.72 13.02
C GLY A 133 -24.18 12.44 13.41
N LYS A 134 -25.41 12.22 12.91
CA LYS A 134 -26.14 10.95 13.11
C LYS A 134 -25.38 9.73 12.58
N GLU A 135 -24.66 9.92 11.48
CA GLU A 135 -23.69 8.98 10.95
C GLU A 135 -22.34 9.69 10.87
N SER A 136 -21.28 9.00 11.27
CA SER A 136 -19.91 9.49 11.10
C SER A 136 -19.24 8.71 9.98
N TYR A 137 -18.67 9.42 9.00
CA TYR A 137 -17.99 8.79 7.88
C TYR A 137 -16.90 9.68 7.29
N MET A 138 -15.99 9.02 6.58
CA MET A 138 -14.94 9.64 5.79
C MET A 138 -15.15 9.29 4.32
N LYS A 139 -15.12 10.29 3.45
CA LYS A 139 -15.25 10.13 2.00
C LYS A 139 -14.00 10.63 1.30
N PHE A 140 -13.46 9.87 0.35
CA PHE A 140 -12.36 10.36 -0.49
C PHE A 140 -12.90 11.32 -1.54
N THR A 141 -12.34 12.54 -1.61
CA THR A 141 -12.73 13.52 -2.64
C THR A 141 -11.98 13.31 -3.95
N GLU A 142 -10.77 12.79 -3.85
CA GLU A 142 -9.90 12.41 -4.96
C GLU A 142 -9.23 11.07 -4.65
N PRO A 143 -8.83 10.28 -5.66
CA PRO A 143 -8.05 9.06 -5.45
C PRO A 143 -6.77 9.34 -4.65
N PRO A 144 -6.44 8.50 -3.65
CA PRO A 144 -5.24 8.69 -2.85
C PRO A 144 -3.98 8.53 -3.71
N ILE A 145 -3.03 9.45 -3.55
CA ILE A 145 -1.73 9.40 -4.24
C ILE A 145 -0.75 8.72 -3.29
N ILE A 146 -0.23 7.56 -3.68
CA ILE A 146 0.75 6.79 -2.89
C ILE A 146 1.96 6.52 -3.77
N ARG A 147 3.13 6.98 -3.33
CA ARG A 147 4.43 6.66 -3.92
C ARG A 147 5.33 6.11 -2.84
N PHE A 148 6.15 5.14 -3.21
CA PHE A 148 7.17 4.55 -2.36
C PHE A 148 8.23 3.91 -3.26
N ASN A 149 9.43 3.78 -2.71
CA ASN A 149 10.50 3.00 -3.31
C ASN A 149 10.40 1.57 -2.82
N LEU A 150 10.72 0.61 -3.69
CA LEU A 150 10.68 -0.80 -3.38
C LEU A 150 11.98 -1.45 -3.84
N ASP A 151 12.88 -1.66 -2.88
CA ASP A 151 14.15 -2.34 -3.11
C ASP A 151 14.03 -3.83 -2.81
N SER A 152 14.86 -4.65 -3.45
CA SER A 152 14.87 -6.09 -3.21
C SER A 152 16.26 -6.68 -3.31
N ASN A 153 16.50 -7.78 -2.60
CA ASN A 153 17.68 -8.62 -2.79
C ASN A 153 17.77 -9.21 -4.22
N LEU A 154 16.66 -9.24 -4.95
CA LEU A 154 16.58 -9.66 -6.35
C LEU A 154 16.83 -8.54 -7.36
N SER A 155 17.13 -7.32 -6.92
CA SER A 155 17.54 -6.20 -7.80
C SER A 155 18.74 -6.56 -8.70
N ARG A 156 19.56 -7.55 -8.30
CA ARG A 156 20.65 -8.11 -9.10
C ARG A 156 20.21 -8.99 -10.28
N LEU A 157 18.94 -9.38 -10.36
CA LEU A 157 18.35 -10.11 -11.49
C LEU A 157 18.07 -9.19 -12.71
N GLY A 158 18.32 -7.88 -12.58
CA GLY A 158 18.32 -6.95 -13.70
C GLY A 158 16.91 -6.62 -14.24
N PRO A 159 16.80 -6.23 -15.53
CA PRO A 159 15.59 -5.62 -16.11
C PRO A 159 14.31 -6.47 -16.00
N ILE A 160 14.42 -7.79 -15.90
CA ILE A 160 13.28 -8.71 -15.78
C ILE A 160 12.55 -8.48 -14.45
N PHE A 161 13.31 -8.31 -13.37
CA PHE A 161 12.76 -8.07 -12.05
C PHE A 161 12.14 -6.67 -11.96
N GLU A 162 12.76 -5.67 -12.58
CA GLU A 162 12.17 -4.32 -12.67
C GLU A 162 10.83 -4.33 -13.43
N GLY A 163 10.72 -5.12 -14.50
CA GLY A 163 9.48 -5.34 -15.23
C GLY A 163 8.38 -5.96 -14.34
N GLY A 164 8.73 -6.97 -13.54
CA GLY A 164 7.84 -7.57 -12.56
C GLY A 164 7.40 -6.57 -11.47
N LEU A 165 8.33 -5.78 -10.95
CA LEU A 165 8.06 -4.74 -9.95
C LEU A 165 7.06 -3.69 -10.46
N ARG A 166 7.26 -3.22 -11.70
CA ARG A 166 6.33 -2.28 -12.35
C ARG A 166 4.94 -2.88 -12.52
N LYS A 167 4.84 -4.18 -12.83
CA LYS A 167 3.55 -4.89 -12.91
C LYS A 167 2.89 -4.98 -11.54
N VAL A 168 3.63 -5.33 -10.48
CA VAL A 168 3.12 -5.33 -9.09
C VAL A 168 2.58 -3.95 -8.74
N MET A 169 3.35 -2.88 -8.97
CA MET A 169 2.92 -1.50 -8.73
C MET A 169 1.65 -1.13 -9.50
N LYS A 170 1.51 -1.60 -10.75
CA LYS A 170 0.29 -1.40 -11.56
C LYS A 170 -0.92 -2.13 -10.98
N VAL A 171 -0.75 -3.37 -10.51
CA VAL A 171 -1.82 -4.14 -9.85
C VAL A 171 -2.21 -3.49 -8.52
N THR A 172 -1.23 -3.05 -7.72
CA THR A 172 -1.48 -2.33 -6.47
C THR A 172 -2.29 -1.06 -6.74
N ARG A 173 -1.95 -0.28 -7.78
CA ARG A 173 -2.75 0.88 -8.23
C ARG A 173 -4.21 0.52 -8.57
N ARG A 174 -4.43 -0.56 -9.33
CA ARG A 174 -5.80 -1.05 -9.63
C ARG A 174 -6.57 -1.51 -8.39
N MET A 175 -5.87 -2.03 -7.39
CA MET A 175 -6.51 -2.38 -6.11
C MET A 175 -6.84 -1.13 -5.28
N TYR A 176 -6.04 -0.07 -5.39
CA TYR A 176 -6.38 1.23 -4.80
C TYR A 176 -7.61 1.88 -5.44
N GLU A 177 -7.83 1.71 -6.75
CA GLU A 177 -9.05 2.16 -7.43
C GLU A 177 -10.33 1.47 -6.90
N LYS A 178 -10.19 0.34 -6.18
CA LYS A 178 -11.30 -0.37 -5.55
C LYS A 178 -11.53 0.02 -4.07
N VAL A 179 -10.74 0.96 -3.53
CA VAL A 179 -10.98 1.47 -2.18
C VAL A 179 -12.37 2.12 -2.15
N PRO A 180 -13.23 1.77 -1.18
CA PRO A 180 -14.57 2.31 -1.13
C PRO A 180 -14.52 3.83 -0.98
N GLU A 181 -15.35 4.53 -1.75
CA GLU A 181 -15.42 6.00 -1.70
C GLU A 181 -15.79 6.52 -0.32
N LYS A 182 -16.58 5.74 0.45
CA LYS A 182 -17.07 6.05 1.80
C LYS A 182 -16.61 4.98 2.80
N ILE A 183 -16.01 5.42 3.91
CA ILE A 183 -15.64 4.60 5.07
C ILE A 183 -16.48 5.07 6.26
N MET A 184 -17.29 4.18 6.83
CA MET A 184 -18.03 4.47 8.06
C MET A 184 -17.07 4.50 9.25
N LEU A 185 -17.23 5.50 10.12
CA LEU A 185 -16.45 5.66 11.34
C LEU A 185 -17.34 5.29 12.53
N ASP A 186 -17.00 4.19 13.19
CA ASP A 186 -17.59 3.85 14.49
C ASP A 186 -16.92 4.71 15.57
N LEU A 187 -17.46 5.92 15.76
CA LEU A 187 -17.06 6.81 16.85
C LEU A 187 -17.97 6.54 18.06
N PRO A 188 -17.39 6.43 19.28
CA PRO A 188 -18.17 6.29 20.52
C PRO A 188 -19.01 7.52 20.85
#